data_AF-A0A662PP14-F1
#
_entry.id   AF-A0A662PP14-F1
#
_cell.length_a   1.000
_cell.length_b   1.000
_cell.length_c   1.000
_cell.angle_alpha   90.00
_cell.angle_beta   90.00
_cell.angle_gamma   90.00
#
_symmetry.space_group_name_H-M   'P 1'
#
loop_
_entity.id
_entity.type
_entity.pdbx_description
1 polymer ?
#
loop_
_entity_poly.entity_id
_entity_poly.type
_entity_poly.pdbx_seq_one_letter_code
_entity_poly.pdbx_strand_id
1 'polypeptide(L)'
;DVRVDDPYAAYDELSFNVIVEDGCDCLARIMVRGREVLESIHIIREALKKMPDGEIRVRVKPKIPPAEALSRVEAPRGELLYYIKSNGTDKPERCKIRTPTLANIPSLCRMLIGGYIADVPIVLAGIDPCFACMDRVLVIDREKRKAEVWTLDMLRRYGREWYRKR
;
A
#
# COMPACT_ATOMS: atom_id res chain seq x y z
N ASP A 1 -4.86 10.34 8.69
CA ASP A 1 -4.96 10.14 7.23
C ASP A 1 -3.88 10.99 6.61
N VAL A 2 -3.00 10.42 5.80
CA VAL A 2 -1.83 11.15 5.27
C VAL A 2 -2.25 12.41 4.51
N ARG A 3 -3.43 12.42 3.86
CA ARG A 3 -3.92 13.59 3.11
C ARG A 3 -4.20 14.81 4.00
N VAL A 4 -4.44 14.60 5.29
CA VAL A 4 -4.68 15.67 6.29
C VAL A 4 -3.43 15.91 7.15
N ASP A 5 -2.78 14.85 7.60
CA ASP A 5 -1.68 14.94 8.57
C ASP A 5 -0.34 15.36 7.91
N ASP A 6 -0.13 14.97 6.66
CA ASP A 6 1.07 15.27 5.86
C ASP A 6 0.65 15.52 4.39
N PRO A 7 -0.09 16.61 4.12
CA PRO A 7 -0.74 16.84 2.83
C PRO A 7 0.25 16.88 1.68
N TYR A 8 -0.18 16.36 0.53
CA TYR A 8 0.60 16.34 -0.70
C TYR A 8 -0.27 16.74 -1.89
N ALA A 9 0.37 17.06 -3.01
CA ALA A 9 -0.30 17.59 -4.20
C ALA A 9 -1.13 18.84 -3.86
N ALA A 10 -2.46 18.76 -3.91
CA ALA A 10 -3.37 19.87 -3.60
C ALA A 10 -4.37 19.51 -2.48
N TYR A 11 -4.11 18.45 -1.69
CA TYR A 11 -5.05 18.02 -0.64
C TYR A 11 -5.21 19.04 0.49
N ASP A 12 -4.23 19.92 0.71
CA ASP A 12 -4.29 21.07 1.61
C ASP A 12 -5.18 22.23 1.11
N GLU A 13 -5.48 22.26 -0.19
CA GLU A 13 -6.34 23.26 -0.82
C GLU A 13 -7.80 22.79 -0.97
N LEU A 14 -8.07 21.51 -0.70
CA LEU A 14 -9.37 20.87 -0.85
C LEU A 14 -10.05 20.66 0.51
N SER A 15 -11.37 20.82 0.54
CA SER A 15 -12.17 20.52 1.73
C SER A 15 -12.70 19.10 1.62
N PHE A 16 -12.41 18.26 2.61
CA PHE A 16 -12.97 16.91 2.71
C PHE A 16 -12.96 16.42 4.16
N ASN A 17 -13.74 15.39 4.42
CA ASN A 17 -13.87 14.76 5.72
C ASN A 17 -13.10 13.44 5.76
N VAL A 18 -12.39 13.19 6.86
CA VAL A 18 -11.83 11.87 7.15
C VAL A 18 -12.94 11.00 7.73
N ILE A 19 -13.28 9.92 7.02
CA ILE A 19 -14.34 9.01 7.43
C ILE A 19 -13.78 7.98 8.40
N VAL A 20 -14.42 7.82 9.55
CA VAL A 20 -14.06 6.85 10.59
C VAL A 20 -15.30 6.10 11.09
N GLU A 21 -15.09 4.90 11.62
CA GLU A 21 -16.11 4.06 12.26
C GLU A 21 -15.48 3.37 13.48
N ASP A 22 -16.22 3.26 14.59
CA ASP A 22 -15.70 2.71 15.85
C ASP A 22 -15.85 1.19 15.98
N GLY A 23 -16.64 0.56 15.09
CA GLY A 23 -17.01 -0.86 15.19
C GLY A 23 -15.83 -1.85 15.15
N CYS A 24 -14.66 -1.43 14.66
CA CYS A 24 -13.42 -2.22 14.63
C CYS A 24 -13.53 -3.61 13.96
N ASP A 25 -14.57 -3.85 13.17
CA ASP A 25 -14.87 -5.12 12.53
C ASP A 25 -14.85 -5.02 10.99
N CYS A 26 -15.19 -6.11 10.30
CA CYS A 26 -15.22 -6.10 8.83
C CYS A 26 -16.36 -5.20 8.29
N LEU A 27 -17.47 -5.09 9.02
CA LEU A 27 -18.60 -4.25 8.63
C LEU A 27 -18.20 -2.77 8.65
N ALA A 28 -17.61 -2.30 9.74
CA ALA A 28 -17.09 -0.94 9.90
C ALA A 28 -16.13 -0.60 8.76
N ARG A 29 -15.21 -1.50 8.39
CA ARG A 29 -14.30 -1.27 7.24
C ARG A 29 -15.03 -1.12 5.91
N ILE A 30 -16.07 -1.93 5.67
CA ILE A 30 -16.90 -1.81 4.46
C ILE A 30 -17.66 -0.48 4.46
N MET A 31 -18.19 -0.06 5.62
CA MET A 31 -18.90 1.21 5.75
C MET A 31 -17.97 2.41 5.52
N VAL A 32 -16.77 2.40 6.10
CA VAL A 32 -15.73 3.42 5.83
C VAL A 32 -15.46 3.50 4.34
N ARG A 33 -15.14 2.37 3.67
CA ARG A 33 -14.87 2.36 2.22
C ARG A 33 -16.03 2.89 1.39
N GLY A 34 -17.26 2.49 1.71
CA GLY A 34 -18.45 2.97 0.99
C GLY A 34 -18.63 4.48 1.11
N ARG A 35 -18.43 5.02 2.31
CA ARG A 35 -18.51 6.47 2.58
C ARG A 35 -17.31 7.24 1.98
N GLU A 36 -16.10 6.68 1.99
CA GLU A 36 -14.92 7.26 1.33
C GLU A 36 -15.09 7.39 -0.19
N VAL A 37 -15.86 6.51 -0.83
CA VAL A 37 -16.21 6.66 -2.25
C VAL A 37 -17.06 7.92 -2.47
N LEU A 38 -18.04 8.17 -1.59
CA LEU A 38 -18.87 9.38 -1.65
C LEU A 38 -18.02 10.63 -1.41
N GLU A 39 -17.11 10.56 -0.44
CA GLU A 39 -16.17 11.65 -0.16
C GLU A 39 -15.20 11.90 -1.33
N SER A 40 -14.73 10.83 -2.00
CA SER A 40 -13.90 10.94 -3.19
C SER A 40 -14.64 11.67 -4.33
N ILE A 41 -15.94 11.42 -4.50
CA ILE A 41 -16.77 12.15 -5.45
C ILE A 41 -16.89 13.63 -5.05
N HIS A 42 -16.99 13.94 -3.75
CA HIS A 42 -16.98 15.32 -3.27
C HIS A 42 -15.65 16.02 -3.60
N ILE A 43 -14.52 15.39 -3.28
CA ILE A 43 -13.17 15.88 -3.59
C ILE A 43 -13.02 16.18 -5.09
N ILE A 44 -13.45 15.26 -5.97
CA ILE A 44 -13.38 15.47 -7.42
C ILE A 44 -14.20 16.70 -7.84
N ARG A 45 -15.40 16.88 -7.30
CA ARG A 45 -16.25 18.04 -7.62
C ARG A 45 -15.63 19.34 -7.12
N GLU A 46 -15.04 19.35 -5.94
CA GLU A 46 -14.35 20.53 -5.40
C GLU A 46 -13.10 20.88 -6.22
N ALA A 47 -12.28 19.88 -6.58
CA ALA A 47 -11.12 20.07 -7.44
C ALA A 47 -11.49 20.64 -8.81
N LEU A 48 -12.60 20.20 -9.41
CA LEU A 48 -13.10 20.75 -10.68
C LEU A 48 -13.54 22.21 -10.56
N LYS A 49 -14.17 22.61 -9.44
CA LYS A 49 -14.58 24.01 -9.22
C LYS A 49 -13.40 24.94 -9.01
N LYS A 50 -12.34 24.45 -8.36
CA LYS A 50 -11.13 25.22 -8.03
C LYS A 50 -10.00 25.05 -9.05
N MET A 51 -10.25 24.40 -10.18
CA MET A 51 -9.21 24.03 -11.13
C MET A 51 -8.53 25.28 -11.72
N PRO A 52 -7.23 25.50 -11.47
CA PRO A 52 -6.52 26.60 -12.10
C PRO A 52 -6.16 26.26 -13.54
N ASP A 53 -6.09 27.29 -14.39
CA ASP A 53 -5.43 27.19 -15.69
C ASP A 53 -3.91 27.23 -15.53
N GLY A 54 -3.17 26.63 -16.46
CA GLY A 54 -1.71 26.69 -16.47
C GLY A 54 -1.04 25.50 -17.15
N GLU A 55 0.29 25.46 -17.04
CA GLU A 55 1.08 24.33 -17.54
C GLU A 55 0.89 23.09 -16.66
N ILE A 56 0.60 21.95 -17.29
CA ILE A 56 0.38 20.67 -16.59
C ILE A 56 1.67 19.83 -16.44
N ARG A 57 2.82 20.36 -16.87
CA ARG A 57 4.11 19.63 -16.89
C ARG A 57 5.24 20.54 -16.50
N VAL A 58 6.05 20.08 -15.54
CA VAL A 58 7.32 20.71 -15.20
C VAL A 58 8.47 20.03 -15.93
N ARG A 59 9.50 20.80 -16.28
CA ARG A 59 10.73 20.23 -16.84
C ARG A 59 11.53 19.55 -15.74
N VAL A 60 11.61 18.23 -15.77
CA VAL A 60 12.41 17.45 -14.83
C VAL A 60 13.89 17.55 -15.21
N LYS A 61 14.77 17.76 -14.22
CA LYS A 61 16.23 17.74 -14.45
C LYS A 61 16.65 16.31 -14.84
N PRO A 62 17.37 16.12 -15.95
CA PRO A 62 17.75 14.77 -16.41
C PRO A 62 18.74 14.08 -15.47
N LYS A 63 19.50 14.84 -14.68
CA LYS A 63 20.44 14.32 -13.69
C LYS A 63 19.98 14.73 -12.29
N ILE A 64 19.63 13.74 -11.48
CA ILE A 64 19.29 13.93 -10.07
C ILE A 64 20.59 13.85 -9.26
N PRO A 65 20.98 14.87 -8.49
CA PRO A 65 22.20 14.81 -7.69
C PRO A 65 22.14 13.70 -6.63
N PRO A 66 23.29 13.29 -6.05
CA PRO A 66 23.28 12.37 -4.92
C PRO A 66 22.42 12.92 -3.78
N ALA A 67 21.35 12.21 -3.44
CA ALA A 67 20.33 12.65 -2.49
C ALA A 67 19.44 11.49 -2.06
N GLU A 68 18.75 11.67 -0.94
CA GLU A 68 17.72 10.76 -0.43
C GLU A 68 16.39 11.51 -0.34
N ALA A 69 15.30 10.83 -0.69
CA ALA A 69 13.96 11.37 -0.62
C ALA A 69 12.99 10.32 -0.09
N LEU A 70 12.03 10.77 0.69
CA LEU A 70 10.94 9.97 1.22
C LEU A 70 9.62 10.63 0.83
N SER A 71 8.70 9.83 0.29
CA SER A 71 7.36 10.28 -0.08
C SER A 71 6.34 9.34 0.56
N ARG A 72 5.35 9.92 1.23
CA ARG A 72 4.22 9.23 1.84
C ARG A 72 2.95 9.70 1.14
N VAL A 73 2.07 8.75 0.83
CA VAL A 73 0.77 9.04 0.24
C VAL A 73 -0.29 8.13 0.87
N GLU A 74 -1.54 8.59 0.92
CA GLU A 74 -2.67 7.75 1.33
C GLU A 74 -3.15 6.96 0.10
N ALA A 75 -2.74 5.70 -0.01
CA ALA A 75 -3.35 4.81 -0.98
C ALA A 75 -4.71 4.33 -0.44
N PRO A 76 -5.63 3.84 -1.28
CA PRO A 76 -6.94 3.35 -0.82
C PRO A 76 -6.91 2.17 0.19
N ARG A 77 -5.72 1.64 0.49
CA ARG A 77 -5.49 0.52 1.42
C ARG A 77 -4.71 0.94 2.68
N GLY A 78 -4.43 2.23 2.82
CA GLY A 78 -3.61 2.82 3.87
C GLY A 78 -2.35 3.53 3.34
N GLU A 79 -1.46 3.85 4.27
CA GLU A 79 -0.21 4.58 4.00
C GLU A 79 0.77 3.81 3.10
N LEU A 80 1.13 4.44 1.99
CA LEU A 80 2.13 3.98 1.03
C LEU A 80 3.37 4.87 1.11
N LEU A 81 4.54 4.23 1.27
CA LEU A 81 5.81 4.93 1.45
C LEU A 81 6.82 4.51 0.38
N TYR A 82 7.39 5.52 -0.28
CA TYR A 82 8.51 5.39 -1.20
C TYR A 82 9.74 6.05 -0.60
N TYR A 83 10.81 5.28 -0.46
CA TYR A 83 12.14 5.77 -0.16
C TYR A 83 13.01 5.58 -1.40
N ILE A 84 13.61 6.66 -1.88
CA ILE A 84 14.48 6.66 -3.05
C ILE A 84 15.81 7.30 -2.69
N LYS A 85 16.90 6.66 -3.11
CA LYS A 85 18.26 7.19 -3.03
C LYS A 85 18.84 7.32 -4.43
N SER A 86 19.42 8.47 -4.73
CA SER A 86 20.19 8.75 -5.94
C SER A 86 21.67 8.85 -5.59
N ASN A 87 22.52 8.38 -6.51
CA ASN A 87 23.98 8.54 -6.49
C ASN A 87 24.48 9.47 -7.60
N GLY A 88 23.60 10.22 -8.27
CA GLY A 88 23.98 11.08 -9.39
C GLY A 88 23.91 10.44 -10.78
N THR A 89 23.58 9.15 -10.87
CA THR A 89 23.40 8.45 -12.15
C THR A 89 21.97 8.62 -12.71
N ASP A 90 21.72 8.05 -13.89
CA ASP A 90 20.40 8.01 -14.53
C ASP A 90 19.43 6.99 -13.90
N LYS A 91 19.93 6.18 -12.96
CA LYS A 91 19.17 5.11 -12.28
C LYS A 91 19.15 5.36 -10.78
N PRO A 92 18.04 5.02 -10.08
CA PRO A 92 18.02 5.09 -8.63
C PRO A 92 19.02 4.08 -8.05
N GLU A 93 19.85 4.53 -7.11
CA GLU A 93 20.74 3.66 -6.33
C GLU A 93 19.91 2.68 -5.49
N ARG A 94 18.82 3.18 -4.91
CA ARG A 94 17.88 2.38 -4.12
C ARG A 94 16.46 2.89 -4.30
N CYS A 95 15.52 1.97 -4.51
CA CYS A 95 14.10 2.22 -4.44
C CYS A 95 13.48 1.23 -3.46
N LYS A 96 13.12 1.69 -2.26
CA LYS A 96 12.44 0.90 -1.24
C LYS A 96 10.99 1.35 -1.14
N ILE A 97 10.10 0.43 -1.47
CA ILE A 97 8.66 0.63 -1.41
C ILE A 97 8.11 -0.16 -0.22
N ARG A 98 7.38 0.50 0.68
CA ARG A 98 6.53 -0.12 1.71
C ARG A 98 5.09 0.11 1.31
N THR A 99 4.45 -0.97 0.87
CA THR A 99 3.04 -0.97 0.48
C THR A 99 2.15 -1.19 1.71
N PRO A 100 0.90 -0.68 1.70
CA PRO A 100 0.01 -0.78 2.87
C PRO A 100 -0.28 -2.23 3.25
N THR A 101 -0.51 -3.10 2.25
CA THR A 101 -0.80 -4.53 2.46
C THR A 101 0.29 -5.24 3.28
N LEU A 102 1.57 -4.89 3.07
CA LEU A 102 2.68 -5.50 3.82
C LEU A 102 2.58 -5.22 5.33
N ALA A 103 2.05 -4.07 5.72
CA ALA A 103 1.84 -3.72 7.12
C ALA A 103 0.53 -4.27 7.70
N ASN A 104 -0.50 -4.46 6.87
CA ASN A 104 -1.80 -4.96 7.32
C ASN A 104 -1.80 -6.48 7.61
N ILE A 105 -0.93 -7.25 6.96
CA ILE A 105 -0.92 -8.72 7.06
C ILE A 105 -0.50 -9.28 8.42
N PRO A 106 0.54 -8.76 9.10
CA PRO A 106 0.84 -9.21 10.46
C PRO A 106 -0.37 -9.08 11.40
N SER A 107 -1.17 -8.02 11.23
CA SER A 107 -2.41 -7.82 11.99
C SER A 107 -3.49 -8.84 11.63
N LEU A 108 -3.57 -9.28 10.37
CA LEU A 108 -4.49 -10.34 9.93
C LEU A 108 -4.30 -11.62 10.75
N CYS A 109 -3.05 -12.04 10.98
CA CYS A 109 -2.76 -13.23 11.78
C CYS A 109 -3.37 -13.13 13.18
N ARG A 110 -3.36 -11.94 13.79
CA ARG A 110 -3.95 -11.73 15.12
C ARG A 110 -5.48 -11.71 15.07
N MET A 111 -6.07 -11.12 14.02
CA MET A 111 -7.52 -11.02 13.82
C MET A 111 -8.21 -12.38 13.65
N LEU A 112 -7.51 -13.37 13.09
CA LEU A 112 -8.06 -14.70 12.82
C LEU A 112 -8.02 -15.65 14.03
N ILE A 113 -7.28 -15.31 15.10
CA ILE A 113 -7.17 -16.17 16.27
C ILE A 113 -8.50 -16.21 17.01
N GLY A 114 -9.08 -17.42 17.12
CA GLY A 114 -10.36 -17.65 17.79
C GLY A 114 -11.58 -17.56 16.87
N GLY A 115 -11.40 -17.24 15.58
CA GLY A 115 -12.46 -17.25 14.57
C GLY A 115 -12.68 -18.62 13.92
N TYR A 116 -13.72 -18.73 13.10
CA TYR A 116 -13.98 -19.91 12.29
C TYR A 116 -13.19 -19.89 10.98
N ILE A 117 -12.92 -21.07 10.41
CA ILE A 117 -12.28 -21.17 9.08
C ILE A 117 -13.11 -20.43 8.01
N ALA A 118 -14.43 -20.42 8.16
CA ALA A 118 -15.35 -19.72 7.28
C ALA A 118 -15.16 -18.18 7.29
N ASP A 119 -14.58 -17.61 8.35
CA ASP A 119 -14.35 -16.16 8.47
C ASP A 119 -13.09 -15.70 7.73
N VAL A 120 -12.18 -16.63 7.41
CA VAL A 120 -10.90 -16.30 6.78
C VAL A 120 -11.05 -15.46 5.50
N PRO A 121 -11.94 -15.80 4.55
CA PRO A 121 -12.08 -15.02 3.32
C PRO A 121 -12.55 -13.57 3.58
N ILE A 122 -13.51 -13.35 4.48
CA ILE A 122 -14.05 -12.01 4.73
C ILE A 122 -13.07 -11.13 5.50
N VAL A 123 -12.36 -11.70 6.48
CA VAL A 123 -11.34 -10.96 7.24
C VAL A 123 -10.14 -10.63 6.34
N LEU A 124 -9.73 -11.55 5.46
CA LEU A 124 -8.69 -11.31 4.46
C LEU A 124 -9.12 -10.24 3.45
N ALA A 125 -10.33 -10.33 2.88
CA ALA A 125 -10.87 -9.31 1.97
C ALA A 125 -11.04 -7.95 2.67
N GLY A 126 -11.29 -7.96 3.98
CA GLY A 126 -11.38 -6.77 4.82
C GLY A 126 -10.12 -5.90 4.82
N ILE A 127 -8.93 -6.45 4.56
CA ILE A 127 -7.69 -5.67 4.42
C ILE A 127 -7.36 -5.28 2.97
N ASP A 128 -8.17 -5.68 1.99
CA ASP A 128 -7.97 -5.49 0.55
C ASP A 128 -6.52 -5.78 0.09
N PRO A 129 -6.06 -7.04 0.20
CA PRO A 129 -4.66 -7.36 -0.03
C PRO A 129 -4.34 -7.34 -1.52
N CYS A 130 -3.37 -6.52 -1.92
CA CYS A 130 -2.76 -6.63 -3.24
C CYS A 130 -1.55 -7.57 -3.16
N PHE A 131 -1.68 -8.80 -3.67
CA PHE A 131 -0.59 -9.77 -3.67
C PHE A 131 0.60 -9.33 -4.54
N ALA A 132 0.35 -8.59 -5.63
CA ALA A 132 1.42 -8.04 -6.46
C ALA A 132 2.31 -7.04 -5.67
N CYS A 133 1.71 -6.29 -4.73
CA CYS A 133 2.46 -5.41 -3.83
C CYS A 133 3.39 -6.18 -2.87
N MET A 134 3.13 -7.48 -2.69
CA MET A 134 3.82 -8.39 -1.79
C MET A 134 4.70 -9.44 -2.47
N ASP A 135 4.93 -9.36 -3.78
CA ASP A 135 5.66 -10.40 -4.54
C ASP A 135 7.18 -10.46 -4.22
N ARG A 136 7.53 -10.11 -2.98
CA ARG A 136 8.83 -10.14 -2.32
C ARG A 136 8.69 -11.03 -1.09
N VAL A 137 8.53 -12.33 -1.30
CA VAL A 137 8.38 -13.30 -0.20
C VAL A 137 9.75 -13.61 0.39
N LEU A 138 9.97 -13.28 1.65
CA LEU A 138 11.14 -13.73 2.40
C LEU A 138 10.80 -15.06 3.06
N VAL A 139 11.38 -16.17 2.58
CA VAL A 139 11.26 -17.47 3.23
C VAL A 139 12.34 -17.58 4.30
N ILE A 140 11.92 -17.81 5.54
CA ILE A 140 12.82 -18.01 6.68
C ILE A 140 12.74 -19.48 7.09
N ASP A 141 13.79 -20.23 6.79
CA ASP A 141 13.98 -21.58 7.29
C ASP A 141 14.57 -21.46 8.71
N ARG A 142 13.74 -21.71 9.72
CA ARG A 142 14.13 -21.59 11.14
C ARG A 142 15.12 -22.67 11.57
N GLU A 143 15.04 -23.86 10.99
CA GLU A 143 15.94 -24.98 11.30
C GLU A 143 17.33 -24.71 10.71
N LYS A 144 17.38 -24.25 9.46
CA LYS A 144 18.63 -23.93 8.76
C LYS A 144 19.14 -22.52 9.03
N ARG A 145 18.42 -21.73 9.83
CA ARG A 145 18.68 -20.30 10.13
C ARG A 145 18.96 -19.47 8.87
N LYS A 146 18.25 -19.76 7.78
CA LYS A 146 18.47 -19.14 6.47
C LYS A 146 17.25 -18.29 6.09
N ALA A 147 17.48 -17.05 5.67
CA ALA A 147 16.46 -16.18 5.11
C ALA A 147 16.76 -15.97 3.62
N GLU A 148 15.81 -16.30 2.74
CA GLU A 148 15.97 -16.22 1.29
C GLU A 148 14.78 -15.50 0.67
N VAL A 149 15.03 -14.48 -0.15
CA VAL A 149 13.97 -13.78 -0.88
C VAL A 149 13.62 -14.61 -2.11
N TRP A 150 12.41 -15.15 -2.13
CA TRP A 150 11.91 -15.96 -3.22
C TRP A 150 11.23 -15.09 -4.25
N THR A 151 11.58 -15.32 -5.52
CA THR A 151 10.86 -14.77 -6.66
C THR A 151 9.59 -15.59 -6.93
N LEU A 152 8.66 -15.04 -7.70
CA LEU A 152 7.44 -15.74 -8.12
C LEU A 152 7.74 -17.08 -8.82
N ASP A 153 8.82 -17.16 -9.59
CA ASP A 153 9.24 -18.39 -10.26
C ASP A 153 9.74 -19.46 -9.27
N MET A 154 10.47 -19.05 -8.23
CA MET A 154 10.89 -19.96 -7.15
C MET A 154 9.67 -20.49 -6.40
N LEU A 155 8.69 -19.63 -6.08
CA LEU A 155 7.41 -20.02 -5.47
C LEU A 155 6.62 -21.01 -6.34
N ARG A 156 6.49 -20.74 -7.64
CA ARG A 156 5.81 -21.63 -8.59
C ARG A 156 6.49 -22.98 -8.70
N ARG A 157 7.82 -23.01 -8.75
CA ARG A 157 8.60 -24.27 -8.77
C ARG A 157 8.36 -25.07 -7.49
N TYR A 158 8.48 -24.42 -6.33
CA TYR A 158 8.23 -25.05 -5.04
C TYR A 158 6.82 -25.65 -4.96
N GLY A 159 5.79 -24.90 -5.35
CA GLY A 159 4.41 -25.38 -5.37
C GLY A 159 4.23 -26.66 -6.19
N ARG A 160 4.76 -26.69 -7.42
CA ARG A 160 4.71 -27.88 -8.29
C ARG A 160 5.41 -29.09 -7.68
N GLU A 161 6.57 -28.89 -7.07
CA GLU A 161 7.33 -29.96 -6.43
C GLU A 161 6.64 -30.49 -5.18
N TRP A 162 6.02 -29.60 -4.40
CA TRP A 162 5.28 -29.97 -3.19
C TRP A 162 4.06 -30.85 -3.52
N TYR A 163 3.26 -30.46 -4.51
CA TYR A 163 2.09 -31.25 -4.93
C TYR A 163 2.46 -32.55 -5.65
N ARG A 164 3.65 -32.67 -6.26
CA ARG A 164 4.13 -33.95 -6.81
C ARG A 164 4.58 -34.96 -5.76
N LYS A 165 4.97 -34.49 -4.58
CA LYS A 165 5.47 -35.33 -3.48
C LYS A 165 4.35 -35.80 -2.54
N ARG A 166 3.13 -35.31 -2.77
CA ARG A 166 1.89 -35.74 -2.10
C ARG A 166 1.12 -36.65 -3.05
#